data_AF-A0A673WNF6-F1
#
_entry.id   AF-A0A673WNF6-F1
#
_cell.length_a   1.000
_cell.length_b   1.000
_cell.length_c   1.000
_cell.angle_alpha   90.00
_cell.angle_beta   90.00
_cell.angle_gamma   90.00
#
_symmetry.space_group_name_H-M   'P 1'
#
loop_
_entity.id
_entity.type
_entity.pdbx_description
1 polymer ?
#
loop_
_entity_poly.entity_id
_entity_poly.type
_entity_poly.pdbx_seq_one_letter_code
_entity_poly.pdbx_strand_id
1 'polypeptide(L)'
;MKLKEDLNPVLLLLFQVTVWLYSVLAFLPSYLFSSVSESDAGLGSEQERAQRLKARSVTGRPAGPYRAMGATKRLVSSLHPGVDTLDKVFEDASRRFPDRDCLGTREVVMEEDERQSNGKFFKKVILGQYRWLSYAETHRAATCFGIGLAALGQRAHNNIAIFCETRAEWVIAAQACFMQNFPLVTLYSTLGGPAITHGLNETEVSHIITSRELLETRLKFILLEVPRLQHIIVVDSTPTKWPGYPRGISVHNMATVQELGTKPENVSRGRKQPMPSDIAVIMYTSGSTGVPKGVMISHSNIIAGITGMAERIPNLGENDTYIGYLPLAHVLELSAELVCVAHGCRIGYSSPQTLADQSTKIKKGSKGDTSVLQPTLLAAVPVRHIQYCTFNIGSCASKT
;
A
#
# COMPACT_ATOMS: atom_id res chain seq x y z
N MET A 1 -28.31 24.01 24.44
CA MET A 1 -28.47 23.22 25.67
C MET A 1 -27.09 23.12 26.32
N LYS A 2 -26.82 23.98 27.32
CA LYS A 2 -25.52 24.06 28.00
C LYS A 2 -25.48 22.95 29.07
N LEU A 3 -24.72 21.88 28.85
CA LEU A 3 -24.34 20.99 29.94
C LEU A 3 -23.22 21.68 30.73
N LYS A 4 -23.61 22.35 31.82
CA LYS A 4 -22.74 22.55 32.98
C LYS A 4 -22.99 21.36 33.89
N GLU A 5 -22.15 20.34 33.80
CA GLU A 5 -22.01 19.37 34.88
C GLU A 5 -20.84 19.85 35.73
N ASP A 6 -21.17 20.38 36.91
CA ASP A 6 -20.19 20.69 37.96
C ASP A 6 -19.63 19.36 38.47
N LEU A 7 -18.56 18.86 37.84
CA LEU A 7 -17.82 17.70 38.35
C LEU A 7 -17.34 18.03 39.76
N ASN A 8 -17.72 17.20 40.72
CA ASN A 8 -17.32 17.35 42.11
C ASN A 8 -15.78 17.47 42.19
N PRO A 9 -15.23 18.56 42.77
CA PRO A 9 -13.79 18.80 42.81
C PRO A 9 -13.01 17.68 43.50
N VAL A 10 -13.64 16.94 44.42
CA VAL A 10 -13.05 15.75 45.07
C VAL A 10 -12.90 14.59 44.08
N LEU A 11 -13.88 14.41 43.19
CA LEU A 11 -13.83 13.38 42.15
C LEU A 11 -12.77 13.71 41.09
N LEU A 12 -12.64 15.00 40.75
CA LEU A 12 -11.60 15.48 39.84
C LEU A 12 -10.20 15.27 40.43
N LEU A 13 -10.03 15.55 41.73
CA LEU A 13 -8.79 15.30 42.46
C LEU A 13 -8.47 13.81 42.51
N LEU A 14 -9.44 12.95 42.83
CA LEU A 14 -9.28 11.49 42.81
C LEU A 14 -8.88 10.99 41.43
N PHE A 15 -9.49 11.51 40.36
CA PHE A 15 -9.13 11.16 39.00
C PHE A 15 -7.70 11.60 38.67
N GLN A 16 -7.32 12.83 39.01
CA GLN A 16 -5.96 13.34 38.81
C GLN A 16 -4.91 12.54 39.59
N VAL A 17 -5.20 12.19 40.85
CA VAL A 17 -4.33 11.36 41.68
C VAL A 17 -4.23 9.95 41.07
N THR A 18 -5.32 9.37 40.60
CA THR A 18 -5.32 8.04 39.98
C THR A 18 -4.53 8.03 38.67
N VAL A 19 -4.72 9.05 37.82
CA VAL A 19 -3.96 9.21 36.57
C VAL A 19 -2.48 9.45 36.88
N TRP A 20 -2.17 10.24 37.90
CA TRP A 20 -0.80 10.47 38.35
C TRP A 20 -0.17 9.19 38.87
N LEU A 21 -0.86 8.44 39.73
CA LEU A 21 -0.38 7.17 40.29
C LEU A 21 -0.17 6.14 39.19
N TYR A 22 -1.11 6.03 38.24
CA TYR A 22 -0.99 5.16 37.07
C TYR A 22 0.19 5.58 36.19
N SER A 23 0.35 6.88 35.94
CA SER A 23 1.48 7.42 35.17
C SER A 23 2.80 7.12 35.87
N VAL A 24 2.88 7.32 37.19
CA VAL A 24 4.07 7.01 38.00
C VAL A 24 4.35 5.51 37.97
N LEU A 25 3.36 4.64 38.22
CA LEU A 25 3.55 3.19 38.26
C LEU A 25 3.80 2.56 36.89
N ALA A 26 3.32 3.15 35.79
CA ALA A 26 3.61 2.67 34.43
C ALA A 26 4.91 3.27 33.88
N PHE A 27 5.17 4.55 34.17
CA PHE A 27 6.31 5.30 33.63
C PHE A 27 7.59 5.08 34.43
N LEU A 28 7.58 5.01 35.77
CA LEU A 28 8.82 4.82 36.54
C LEU A 28 9.49 3.48 36.28
N PRO A 29 8.79 2.33 36.20
CA PRO A 29 9.43 1.09 35.82
C PRO A 29 9.99 1.18 34.40
N SER A 30 9.23 1.69 33.43
CA SER A 30 9.74 1.81 32.06
C SER A 30 10.92 2.79 31.95
N TYR A 31 10.91 3.90 32.69
CA TYR A 31 12.00 4.89 32.77
C TYR A 31 13.24 4.34 33.47
N LEU A 32 13.07 3.66 34.62
CA LEU A 32 14.19 3.05 35.35
C LEU A 32 14.80 1.87 34.57
N PHE A 33 13.97 0.98 34.00
CA PHE A 33 14.46 -0.17 33.23
C PHE A 33 15.03 0.23 31.85
N SER A 34 14.55 1.32 31.23
CA SER A 34 15.19 1.87 30.01
C SER A 34 16.52 2.55 30.33
N SER A 35 16.60 3.33 31.43
CA SER A 35 17.84 4.01 31.83
C SER A 35 18.99 3.05 32.21
N VAL A 36 18.68 1.85 32.69
CA VAL A 36 19.68 0.81 33.02
C VAL A 36 20.14 0.05 31.76
N SER A 37 19.35 0.06 30.67
CA SER A 37 19.71 -0.60 29.41
C SER A 37 20.54 0.28 28.47
N GLU A 38 20.69 1.58 28.77
CA GLU A 38 21.41 2.54 27.91
C GLU A 38 22.94 2.48 28.05
N SER A 39 23.51 1.71 28.99
CA SER A 39 24.97 1.64 29.13
C SER A 39 25.69 0.81 28.05
N ASP A 40 24.98 0.06 27.19
CA ASP A 40 25.58 -0.87 26.22
C ASP A 40 25.24 -0.60 24.74
N ALA A 41 24.53 0.47 24.41
CA ALA A 41 24.31 0.88 23.03
C ALA A 41 24.60 2.37 22.91
N GLY A 42 25.60 2.75 22.11
CA GLY A 42 26.12 4.13 21.95
C GLY A 42 25.15 5.19 21.40
N LEU A 43 23.91 5.22 21.86
CA LEU A 43 22.94 6.29 21.70
C LEU A 43 22.90 7.09 23.00
N GLY A 44 23.40 8.33 22.96
CA GLY A 44 23.47 9.22 24.12
C GLY A 44 22.12 9.60 24.74
N SER A 45 22.19 10.40 25.80
CA SER A 45 21.09 10.66 26.75
C SER A 45 19.82 11.24 26.10
N GLU A 46 18.64 11.04 26.72
CA GLU A 46 17.37 11.65 26.28
C GLU A 46 17.44 13.18 26.11
N GLN A 47 18.32 13.83 26.88
CA GLN A 47 18.54 15.27 26.82
C GLN A 47 19.25 15.70 25.53
N GLU A 48 20.15 14.87 25.00
CA GLU A 48 20.77 15.05 23.68
C GLU A 48 19.76 14.76 22.54
N ARG A 49 18.85 13.80 22.74
CA ARG A 49 17.71 13.56 21.81
C ARG A 49 16.73 14.74 21.76
N ALA A 50 16.54 15.45 22.88
CA ALA A 50 15.70 16.65 22.97
C ALA A 50 16.36 17.92 22.39
N GLN A 51 17.69 17.95 22.26
CA GLN A 51 18.46 19.03 21.61
C GLN A 51 18.41 19.01 20.07
N ARG A 52 17.55 18.20 19.46
CA ARG A 52 17.36 18.21 18.00
C ARG A 52 16.92 19.59 17.52
N LEU A 53 17.59 20.10 16.49
CA LEU A 53 17.21 21.32 15.78
C LEU A 53 15.72 21.25 15.39
N LYS A 54 14.92 22.14 15.98
CA LYS A 54 13.48 22.19 15.70
C LYS A 54 13.23 22.87 14.36
N ALA A 55 12.37 22.26 13.55
CA ALA A 55 11.87 22.87 12.32
C ALA A 55 11.25 24.23 12.64
N ARG A 56 11.62 25.25 11.87
CA ARG A 56 11.00 26.58 11.95
C ARG A 56 9.99 26.73 10.81
N SER A 57 8.93 27.48 11.07
CA SER A 57 7.99 27.84 10.02
C SER A 57 8.71 28.61 8.92
N VAL A 58 8.47 28.22 7.67
CA VAL A 58 9.04 28.88 6.48
C VAL A 58 8.63 30.35 6.41
N THR A 59 7.44 30.67 6.92
CA THR A 59 6.89 32.03 6.94
C THR A 59 7.24 32.81 8.21
N GLY A 60 7.98 32.21 9.14
CA GLY A 60 8.23 32.77 10.48
C GLY A 60 7.02 32.78 11.41
N ARG A 61 5.82 32.39 10.95
CA ARG A 61 4.58 32.34 11.76
C ARG A 61 4.31 30.92 12.26
N PRO A 62 3.94 30.70 13.53
CA PRO A 62 3.66 29.35 14.05
C PRO A 62 2.59 28.57 13.29
N ALA A 63 1.61 29.26 12.69
CA ALA A 63 0.55 28.67 11.87
C ALA A 63 0.96 28.43 10.40
N GLY A 64 2.18 28.82 10.02
CA GLY A 64 2.70 28.64 8.66
C GLY A 64 3.24 27.23 8.42
N PRO A 65 3.59 26.92 7.16
CA PRO A 65 4.11 25.61 6.79
C PRO A 65 5.50 25.38 7.42
N TYR A 66 5.71 24.15 7.90
CA TYR A 66 7.00 23.68 8.39
C TYR A 66 7.66 22.80 7.34
N ARG A 67 8.99 22.88 7.24
CA ARG A 67 9.81 22.01 6.39
C ARG A 67 10.77 21.22 7.26
N ALA A 68 11.14 20.03 6.78
CA ALA A 68 12.20 19.24 7.38
C ALA A 68 13.50 20.05 7.42
N MET A 69 14.31 19.84 8.47
CA MET A 69 15.55 20.61 8.67
C MET A 69 16.53 20.49 7.49
N GLY A 70 16.64 19.31 6.88
CA GLY A 70 17.45 19.07 5.69
C GLY A 70 16.90 19.70 4.39
N ALA A 71 15.66 20.18 4.41
CA ALA A 71 14.92 20.71 3.26
C ALA A 71 14.33 22.10 3.53
N THR A 72 15.00 22.91 4.35
CA THR A 72 14.50 24.24 4.78
C THR A 72 14.34 25.22 3.62
N LYS A 73 15.24 25.19 2.63
CA LYS A 73 15.25 26.13 1.50
C LYS A 73 14.37 25.74 0.33
N ARG A 74 14.20 24.43 0.06
CA ARG A 74 13.42 23.91 -1.07
C ARG A 74 12.82 22.56 -0.75
N LEU A 75 11.71 22.23 -1.41
CA LEU A 75 11.16 20.87 -1.38
C LEU A 75 12.15 19.93 -2.07
N VAL A 76 12.49 18.82 -1.41
CA VAL A 76 13.23 17.73 -2.06
C VAL A 76 12.22 16.91 -2.84
N SER A 77 12.40 16.86 -4.16
CA SER A 77 11.40 16.34 -5.11
C SER A 77 11.96 15.22 -5.97
N SER A 78 13.03 14.54 -5.53
CA SER A 78 13.66 13.47 -6.28
C SER A 78 14.55 12.64 -5.36
N LEU A 79 14.44 11.31 -5.47
CA LEU A 79 15.29 10.34 -4.76
C LEU A 79 16.71 10.28 -5.36
N HIS A 80 16.79 10.32 -6.70
CA HIS A 80 18.03 10.26 -7.47
C HIS A 80 18.01 11.34 -8.57
N PRO A 81 19.13 12.03 -8.87
CA PRO A 81 19.14 13.09 -9.87
C PRO A 81 18.53 12.66 -11.22
N GLY A 82 17.50 13.37 -11.70
CA GLY A 82 16.82 13.08 -12.97
C GLY A 82 15.66 12.08 -12.88
N VAL A 83 15.41 11.50 -11.69
CA VAL A 83 14.29 10.61 -11.42
C VAL A 83 13.15 11.41 -10.78
N ASP A 84 12.29 11.98 -11.62
CA ASP A 84 11.23 12.94 -11.25
C ASP A 84 9.81 12.42 -11.52
N THR A 85 9.68 11.20 -12.02
CA THR A 85 8.41 10.49 -12.28
C THR A 85 8.47 9.05 -11.79
N LEU A 86 7.30 8.43 -11.57
CA LEU A 86 7.21 7.11 -10.92
C LEU A 86 7.71 5.97 -11.80
N ASP A 87 7.50 6.08 -13.12
CA ASP A 87 8.07 5.15 -14.10
C ASP A 87 9.60 5.17 -14.05
N LYS A 88 10.21 6.36 -13.98
CA LYS A 88 11.67 6.50 -13.86
C LYS A 88 12.19 5.92 -12.54
N VAL A 89 11.47 6.07 -11.43
CA VAL A 89 11.85 5.46 -10.14
C VAL A 89 11.96 3.95 -10.29
N PHE A 90 10.94 3.33 -10.89
CA PHE A 90 10.92 1.88 -11.03
C PHE A 90 11.92 1.38 -12.07
N GLU A 91 12.11 2.11 -13.18
CA GLU A 91 13.13 1.81 -14.18
C GLU A 91 14.55 1.90 -13.62
N ASP A 92 14.84 2.93 -12.84
CA ASP A 92 16.12 3.08 -12.16
C ASP A 92 16.37 1.94 -11.16
N ALA A 93 15.38 1.62 -10.31
CA ALA A 93 15.47 0.48 -9.40
C ALA A 93 15.68 -0.85 -10.14
N SER A 94 14.97 -1.06 -11.24
CA SER A 94 15.09 -2.28 -12.05
C SER A 94 16.43 -2.42 -12.77
N ARG A 95 17.10 -1.29 -13.09
CA ARG A 95 18.46 -1.29 -13.63
C ARG A 95 19.50 -1.56 -12.55
N ARG A 96 19.29 -1.06 -11.33
CA ARG A 96 20.23 -1.24 -10.20
C ARG A 96 20.13 -2.63 -9.57
N PHE A 97 18.93 -3.22 -9.52
CA PHE A 97 18.66 -4.46 -8.78
C PHE A 97 17.98 -5.56 -9.62
N PRO A 98 18.40 -5.83 -10.88
CA PRO A 98 17.61 -6.64 -11.83
C PRO A 98 17.27 -8.05 -11.33
N ASP A 99 18.24 -8.71 -10.68
CA ASP A 99 18.13 -10.10 -10.24
C ASP A 99 17.63 -10.25 -8.80
N ARG A 100 17.39 -9.14 -8.10
CA ARG A 100 16.86 -9.17 -6.71
C ARG A 100 15.36 -9.49 -6.72
N ASP A 101 14.91 -10.15 -5.66
CA ASP A 101 13.49 -10.37 -5.40
C ASP A 101 12.78 -9.02 -5.25
N CYS A 102 11.69 -8.81 -5.99
CA CYS A 102 10.88 -7.60 -5.94
C CYS A 102 9.54 -7.87 -5.26
N LEU A 103 8.71 -8.73 -5.86
CA LEU A 103 7.34 -8.99 -5.41
C LEU A 103 7.15 -10.46 -5.07
N GLY A 104 6.69 -10.74 -3.85
CA GLY A 104 6.49 -12.08 -3.32
C GLY A 104 5.03 -12.36 -3.00
N THR A 105 4.50 -13.47 -3.51
CA THR A 105 3.13 -13.94 -3.21
C THR A 105 3.19 -15.35 -2.63
N ARG A 106 2.39 -15.63 -1.59
CA ARG A 106 2.28 -17.00 -1.05
C ARG A 106 1.32 -17.86 -1.86
N GLU A 107 1.74 -19.08 -2.13
CA GLU A 107 0.88 -20.08 -2.75
C GLU A 107 -0.14 -20.61 -1.73
N VAL A 108 -1.41 -20.71 -2.14
CA VAL A 108 -2.45 -21.34 -1.33
C VAL A 108 -2.39 -22.84 -1.61
N VAL A 109 -1.83 -23.61 -0.67
CA VAL A 109 -1.67 -25.07 -0.81
C VAL A 109 -3.00 -25.78 -0.59
N MET A 110 -3.77 -25.31 0.40
CA MET A 110 -5.03 -25.95 0.77
C MET A 110 -6.01 -24.92 1.33
N GLU A 111 -7.28 -25.05 0.96
CA GLU A 111 -8.41 -24.40 1.61
C GLU A 111 -9.26 -25.46 2.33
N GLU A 112 -9.66 -25.17 3.57
CA GLU A 112 -10.53 -26.03 4.37
C GLU A 112 -11.65 -25.19 4.97
N ASP A 113 -12.89 -25.68 4.88
CA ASP A 113 -14.05 -25.03 5.50
C ASP A 113 -14.20 -25.49 6.95
N GLU A 114 -13.87 -24.61 7.90
CA GLU A 114 -14.08 -24.86 9.33
C GLU A 114 -15.50 -24.41 9.73
N ARG A 115 -16.33 -25.36 10.16
CA ARG A 115 -17.70 -25.06 10.61
C ARG A 115 -17.65 -24.51 12.04
N GLN A 116 -18.04 -23.25 12.21
CA GLN A 116 -18.15 -22.64 13.53
C GLN A 116 -19.41 -23.13 14.27
N SER A 117 -19.40 -23.00 15.60
CA SER A 117 -20.53 -23.34 16.48
C SER A 117 -21.83 -22.60 16.14
N ASN A 118 -21.74 -21.44 15.47
CA ASN A 118 -22.88 -20.66 14.97
C ASN A 118 -23.43 -21.14 13.61
N GLY A 119 -22.92 -22.25 13.06
CA GLY A 119 -23.31 -22.81 11.77
C GLY A 119 -22.71 -22.12 10.54
N LYS A 120 -21.94 -21.04 10.70
CA LYS A 120 -21.21 -20.40 9.60
C LYS A 120 -19.94 -21.17 9.27
N PHE A 121 -19.63 -21.28 7.98
CA PHE A 121 -18.36 -21.80 7.50
C PHE A 121 -17.33 -20.68 7.42
N PHE A 122 -16.14 -20.92 7.94
CA PHE A 122 -15.02 -20.01 7.81
C PHE A 122 -13.91 -20.71 7.05
N LYS A 123 -13.51 -20.13 5.91
CA LYS A 123 -12.42 -20.67 5.10
C LYS A 123 -11.09 -20.48 5.82
N LYS A 124 -10.44 -21.60 6.12
CA LYS A 124 -9.07 -21.66 6.61
C LYS A 124 -8.14 -22.00 5.45
N VAL A 125 -6.97 -21.39 5.44
CA VAL A 125 -5.94 -21.62 4.42
C VAL A 125 -4.66 -22.17 5.04
N ILE A 126 -4.01 -23.04 4.29
CA ILE A 126 -2.62 -23.45 4.50
C ILE A 126 -1.80 -22.82 3.39
N LEU A 127 -0.85 -21.97 3.76
CA LEU A 127 -0.02 -21.22 2.83
C LEU A 127 1.36 -21.86 2.68
N GLY A 128 1.83 -21.97 1.44
CA GLY A 128 3.12 -22.51 1.04
C GLY A 128 4.23 -21.47 1.09
N GLN A 129 5.36 -21.70 0.41
CA GLN A 129 6.44 -20.71 0.40
C GLN A 129 6.08 -19.47 -0.43
N TYR A 130 6.84 -18.40 -0.24
CA TYR A 130 6.75 -17.23 -1.11
C TYR A 130 7.32 -17.56 -2.48
N ARG A 131 6.54 -17.28 -3.53
CA ARG A 131 7.02 -17.24 -4.90
C ARG A 131 7.36 -15.80 -5.24
N TRP A 132 8.62 -15.59 -5.66
CA TRP A 132 9.16 -14.28 -5.95
C TRP A 132 9.19 -14.00 -7.44
N LEU A 133 8.97 -12.74 -7.80
CA LEU A 133 9.29 -12.14 -9.08
C LEU A 133 10.49 -11.22 -8.88
N SER A 134 11.49 -11.32 -9.76
CA SER A 134 12.62 -10.39 -9.72
C SER A 134 12.21 -8.98 -10.17
N TYR A 135 13.05 -7.98 -9.92
CA TYR A 135 12.83 -6.63 -10.46
C TYR A 135 12.77 -6.64 -11.99
N ALA A 136 13.66 -7.38 -12.66
CA ALA A 136 13.66 -7.50 -14.12
C ALA A 136 12.38 -8.17 -14.64
N GLU A 137 11.91 -9.22 -13.97
CA GLU A 137 10.65 -9.88 -14.31
C GLU A 137 9.44 -8.98 -14.09
N THR A 138 9.41 -8.25 -12.97
CA THR A 138 8.34 -7.31 -12.63
C THR A 138 8.29 -6.13 -13.60
N HIS A 139 9.45 -5.58 -13.96
CA HIS A 139 9.58 -4.53 -14.98
C HIS A 139 9.08 -5.00 -16.35
N ARG A 140 9.49 -6.20 -16.78
CA ARG A 140 9.01 -6.81 -18.02
C ARG A 140 7.50 -7.03 -17.99
N ALA A 141 6.98 -7.57 -16.89
CA ALA A 141 5.56 -7.81 -16.69
C ALA A 141 4.73 -6.51 -16.78
N ALA A 142 5.20 -5.43 -16.14
CA ALA A 142 4.56 -4.11 -16.19
C ALA A 142 4.64 -3.49 -17.59
N THR A 143 5.79 -3.58 -18.25
CA THR A 143 5.99 -3.07 -19.62
C THR A 143 5.04 -3.75 -20.61
N CYS A 144 5.03 -5.09 -20.63
CA CYS A 144 4.15 -5.85 -21.52
C CYS A 144 2.68 -5.58 -21.19
N PHE A 145 2.32 -5.50 -19.90
CA PHE A 145 0.94 -5.21 -19.51
C PHE A 145 0.49 -3.81 -19.99
N GLY A 146 1.33 -2.79 -19.84
CA GLY A 146 1.03 -1.43 -20.28
C GLY A 146 0.85 -1.33 -21.80
N ILE A 147 1.73 -1.99 -22.58
CA ILE A 147 1.59 -2.07 -24.04
C ILE A 147 0.31 -2.83 -24.42
N GLY A 148 -0.03 -3.90 -23.70
CA GLY A 148 -1.27 -4.65 -23.88
C GLY A 148 -2.52 -3.81 -23.63
N LEU A 149 -2.53 -2.99 -22.57
CA LEU A 149 -3.61 -2.05 -22.29
C LEU A 149 -3.75 -1.00 -23.41
N ALA A 150 -2.63 -0.46 -23.90
CA ALA A 150 -2.63 0.44 -25.05
C ALA A 150 -3.17 -0.25 -26.32
N ALA A 151 -2.88 -1.53 -26.50
CA ALA A 151 -3.39 -2.34 -27.61
C ALA A 151 -4.91 -2.57 -27.52
N LEU A 152 -5.48 -2.64 -26.31
CA LEU A 152 -6.92 -2.65 -26.07
C LEU A 152 -7.59 -1.27 -26.25
N GLY A 153 -6.82 -0.25 -26.63
CA GLY A 153 -7.34 1.09 -26.94
C GLY A 153 -7.23 2.09 -25.80
N GLN A 154 -6.57 1.74 -24.69
CA GLN A 154 -6.26 2.72 -23.66
C GLN A 154 -5.25 3.77 -24.17
N ARG A 155 -5.43 5.03 -23.76
CA ARG A 155 -4.63 6.17 -24.22
C ARG A 155 -4.01 6.90 -23.04
N ALA A 156 -2.84 7.50 -23.28
CA ALA A 156 -2.22 8.40 -22.31
C ALA A 156 -3.20 9.51 -21.92
N HIS A 157 -3.19 9.94 -20.66
CA HIS A 157 -4.10 10.91 -20.04
C HIS A 157 -5.54 10.44 -19.83
N ASN A 158 -5.91 9.24 -20.29
CA ASN A 158 -7.23 8.67 -20.00
C ASN A 158 -7.18 7.82 -18.73
N ASN A 159 -8.17 8.01 -17.87
CA ASN A 159 -8.27 7.33 -16.59
C ASN A 159 -8.44 5.81 -16.77
N ILE A 160 -7.79 5.04 -15.89
CA ILE A 160 -7.96 3.59 -15.74
C ILE A 160 -8.20 3.26 -14.27
N ALA A 161 -9.15 2.39 -13.96
CA ALA A 161 -9.43 2.00 -12.59
C ALA A 161 -8.73 0.71 -12.17
N ILE A 162 -8.23 0.66 -10.94
CA ILE A 162 -7.93 -0.58 -10.22
C ILE A 162 -8.92 -0.72 -9.05
N PHE A 163 -9.67 -1.81 -9.05
CA PHE A 163 -10.54 -2.24 -7.96
C PHE A 163 -10.14 -3.66 -7.56
N CYS A 164 -9.08 -3.75 -6.75
CA CYS A 164 -8.42 -4.99 -6.40
C CYS A 164 -7.85 -4.92 -4.98
N GLU A 165 -7.79 -6.06 -4.29
CA GLU A 165 -7.05 -6.20 -3.04
C GLU A 165 -5.54 -6.02 -3.26
N THR A 166 -4.81 -5.77 -2.16
CA THR A 166 -3.35 -5.66 -2.16
C THR A 166 -2.69 -6.97 -2.58
N ARG A 167 -1.89 -6.91 -3.64
CA ARG A 167 -1.19 -8.06 -4.24
C ARG A 167 -0.16 -7.59 -5.28
N ALA A 168 0.72 -8.51 -5.70
CA ALA A 168 1.79 -8.22 -6.67
C ALA A 168 1.25 -7.68 -8.01
N GLU A 169 0.16 -8.25 -8.51
CA GLU A 169 -0.47 -7.83 -9.77
C GLU A 169 -0.97 -6.38 -9.72
N TRP A 170 -1.34 -5.89 -8.52
CA TRP A 170 -1.74 -4.50 -8.33
C TRP A 170 -0.56 -3.56 -8.63
N VAL A 171 0.62 -3.85 -8.08
CA VAL A 171 1.82 -3.03 -8.33
C VAL A 171 2.27 -3.14 -9.76
N ILE A 172 2.25 -4.34 -10.36
CA ILE A 172 2.55 -4.51 -11.78
C ILE A 172 1.61 -3.65 -12.65
N ALA A 173 0.31 -3.66 -12.33
CA ALA A 173 -0.68 -2.83 -13.02
C ALA A 173 -0.43 -1.33 -12.81
N ALA A 174 -0.13 -0.90 -11.59
CA ALA A 174 0.16 0.50 -11.31
C ALA A 174 1.42 0.99 -12.05
N GLN A 175 2.50 0.21 -12.04
CA GLN A 175 3.71 0.54 -12.78
C GLN A 175 3.46 0.60 -14.29
N ALA A 176 2.66 -0.31 -14.83
CA ALA A 176 2.23 -0.26 -16.23
C ALA A 176 1.48 1.03 -16.57
N CYS A 177 0.60 1.49 -15.68
CA CYS A 177 -0.12 2.76 -15.83
C CYS A 177 0.83 3.95 -15.81
N PHE A 178 1.78 3.99 -14.87
CA PHE A 178 2.77 5.07 -14.78
C PHE A 178 3.67 5.14 -16.02
N MET A 179 4.15 4.00 -16.53
CA MET A 179 4.98 3.93 -17.74
C MET A 179 4.26 4.44 -18.99
N GLN A 180 2.96 4.21 -19.09
CA GLN A 180 2.14 4.61 -20.25
C GLN A 180 1.43 5.95 -20.06
N ASN A 181 1.65 6.63 -18.92
CA ASN A 181 0.99 7.87 -18.54
C ASN A 181 -0.54 7.73 -18.53
N PHE A 182 -1.04 6.64 -17.95
CA PHE A 182 -2.46 6.43 -17.66
C PHE A 182 -2.74 6.87 -16.21
N PRO A 183 -3.54 7.93 -15.98
CA PRO A 183 -3.93 8.30 -14.63
C PRO A 183 -4.69 7.16 -13.95
N LEU A 184 -4.11 6.63 -12.87
CA LEU A 184 -4.63 5.47 -12.17
C LEU A 184 -5.70 5.89 -11.16
N VAL A 185 -6.94 5.48 -11.35
CA VAL A 185 -8.02 5.62 -10.37
C VAL A 185 -8.01 4.39 -9.47
N THR A 186 -8.03 4.56 -8.15
CA THR A 186 -8.14 3.43 -7.22
C THR A 186 -9.25 3.63 -6.20
N LEU A 187 -9.95 2.54 -5.92
CA LEU A 187 -11.08 2.44 -5.01
C LEU A 187 -10.80 1.34 -3.99
N TYR A 188 -11.24 1.52 -2.73
CA TYR A 188 -11.10 0.45 -1.75
C TYR A 188 -11.95 -0.75 -2.15
N SER A 189 -11.38 -1.96 -2.09
CA SER A 189 -12.08 -3.23 -2.35
C SER A 189 -13.29 -3.47 -1.44
N THR A 190 -13.36 -2.76 -0.31
CA THR A 190 -14.45 -2.84 0.67
C THR A 190 -15.64 -1.92 0.37
N LEU A 191 -15.56 -1.06 -0.66
CA LEU A 191 -16.67 -0.18 -1.02
C LEU A 191 -17.88 -0.97 -1.54
N GLY A 192 -19.07 -0.43 -1.28
CA GLY A 192 -20.32 -0.96 -1.82
C GLY A 192 -20.56 -0.53 -3.27
N GLY A 193 -21.45 -1.24 -3.96
CA GLY A 193 -21.81 -1.00 -5.37
C GLY A 193 -22.03 0.48 -5.72
N PRO A 194 -22.89 1.23 -5.01
CA PRO A 194 -23.16 2.64 -5.34
C PRO A 194 -21.92 3.55 -5.29
N ALA A 195 -21.03 3.31 -4.33
CA ALA A 195 -19.79 4.08 -4.20
C ALA A 195 -18.81 3.77 -5.34
N ILE A 196 -18.77 2.50 -5.78
CA ILE A 196 -17.96 2.08 -6.93
C ILE A 196 -18.53 2.70 -8.20
N THR A 197 -19.84 2.57 -8.45
CA THR A 197 -20.52 3.19 -9.61
C THR A 197 -20.23 4.69 -9.68
N HIS A 198 -20.34 5.40 -8.55
CA HIS A 198 -20.06 6.83 -8.49
C HIS A 198 -18.63 7.14 -8.93
N GLY A 199 -17.62 6.47 -8.37
CA GLY A 199 -16.22 6.75 -8.70
C GLY A 199 -15.86 6.41 -10.15
N LEU A 200 -16.39 5.30 -10.68
CA LEU A 200 -16.15 4.90 -12.07
C LEU A 200 -16.80 5.87 -13.07
N ASN A 201 -18.01 6.36 -12.78
CA ASN A 201 -18.69 7.32 -13.63
C ASN A 201 -18.07 8.72 -13.56
N GLU A 202 -17.71 9.20 -12.37
CA GLU A 202 -17.07 10.50 -12.19
C GLU A 202 -15.72 10.57 -12.90
N THR A 203 -14.96 9.47 -12.89
CA THR A 203 -13.66 9.39 -13.58
C THR A 203 -13.76 8.96 -15.04
N GLU A 204 -14.97 8.69 -15.54
CA GLU A 204 -15.24 8.31 -16.93
C GLU A 204 -14.35 7.16 -17.45
N VAL A 205 -14.02 6.19 -16.59
CA VAL A 205 -13.07 5.13 -16.94
C VAL A 205 -13.63 4.18 -18.00
N SER A 206 -12.76 3.80 -18.93
CA SER A 206 -13.07 2.79 -19.97
C SER A 206 -12.53 1.41 -19.64
N HIS A 207 -11.50 1.34 -18.79
CA HIS A 207 -10.80 0.13 -18.40
C HIS A 207 -10.81 0.00 -16.87
N ILE A 208 -11.07 -1.21 -16.37
CA ILE A 208 -10.95 -1.54 -14.95
C ILE A 208 -10.17 -2.83 -14.76
N ILE A 209 -9.27 -2.85 -13.77
CA ILE A 209 -8.48 -4.01 -13.37
C ILE A 209 -8.99 -4.49 -12.02
N THR A 210 -9.28 -5.78 -11.87
CA THR A 210 -9.96 -6.32 -10.69
C THR A 210 -9.62 -7.80 -10.43
N SER A 211 -9.89 -8.29 -9.22
CA SER A 211 -9.79 -9.71 -8.90
C SER A 211 -11.05 -10.48 -9.31
N ARG A 212 -10.92 -11.80 -9.52
CA ARG A 212 -12.06 -12.67 -9.85
C ARG A 212 -13.17 -12.57 -8.81
N GLU A 213 -12.81 -12.53 -7.53
CA GLU A 213 -13.76 -12.44 -6.43
C GLU A 213 -14.55 -11.12 -6.48
N LEU A 214 -13.87 -9.98 -6.65
CA LEU A 214 -14.50 -8.66 -6.72
C LEU A 214 -15.34 -8.47 -7.98
N LEU A 215 -14.93 -9.07 -9.11
CA LEU A 215 -15.72 -9.08 -10.33
C LEU A 215 -17.09 -9.72 -10.10
N GLU A 216 -17.11 -10.95 -9.58
CA GLU A 216 -18.35 -11.72 -9.40
C GLU A 216 -19.21 -11.21 -8.22
N THR A 217 -18.59 -10.70 -7.15
CA THR A 217 -19.32 -10.31 -5.92
C THR A 217 -19.75 -8.83 -5.89
N ARG A 218 -19.17 -7.98 -6.74
CA ARG A 218 -19.43 -6.53 -6.73
C ARG A 218 -19.65 -5.98 -8.13
N LEU A 219 -18.67 -6.08 -9.02
CA LEU A 219 -18.71 -5.33 -10.30
C LEU A 219 -19.82 -5.81 -11.22
N LYS A 220 -20.09 -7.11 -11.29
CA LYS A 220 -21.12 -7.71 -12.16
C LYS A 220 -22.50 -7.08 -11.96
N PHE A 221 -22.81 -6.63 -10.74
CA PHE A 221 -24.10 -6.05 -10.38
C PHE A 221 -24.25 -4.59 -10.80
N ILE A 222 -23.17 -3.89 -11.10
CA ILE A 222 -23.17 -2.46 -11.43
C ILE A 222 -22.80 -2.15 -12.89
N LEU A 223 -22.48 -3.17 -13.70
CA LEU A 223 -21.98 -2.97 -15.08
C LEU A 223 -22.92 -2.14 -15.97
N LEU A 224 -24.25 -2.28 -15.78
CA LEU A 224 -25.24 -1.52 -16.53
C LEU A 224 -25.30 -0.04 -16.12
N GLU A 225 -24.80 0.30 -14.94
CA GLU A 225 -24.77 1.66 -14.40
C GLU A 225 -23.49 2.42 -14.78
N VAL A 226 -22.51 1.75 -15.42
CA VAL A 226 -21.21 2.32 -15.81
C VAL A 226 -21.06 2.26 -17.34
N PRO A 227 -21.73 3.15 -18.10
CA PRO A 227 -21.89 3.02 -19.55
C PRO A 227 -20.60 3.20 -20.35
N ARG A 228 -19.57 3.83 -19.77
CA ARG A 228 -18.27 4.03 -20.44
C ARG A 228 -17.31 2.87 -20.30
N LEU A 229 -17.59 1.91 -19.40
CA LEU A 229 -16.73 0.77 -19.18
C LEU A 229 -16.80 -0.19 -20.36
N GLN A 230 -15.65 -0.48 -20.96
CA GLN A 230 -15.53 -1.35 -22.14
C GLN A 230 -14.67 -2.58 -21.86
N HIS A 231 -13.66 -2.45 -21.01
CA HIS A 231 -12.69 -3.50 -20.75
C HIS A 231 -12.56 -3.78 -19.25
N ILE A 232 -12.76 -5.05 -18.88
CA ILE A 232 -12.50 -5.55 -17.53
C ILE A 232 -11.30 -6.48 -17.61
N ILE A 233 -10.26 -6.23 -16.82
CA ILE A 233 -9.06 -7.04 -16.78
C ILE A 233 -9.00 -7.74 -15.43
N VAL A 234 -9.08 -9.06 -15.44
CA VAL A 234 -9.03 -9.90 -14.25
C VAL A 234 -7.58 -10.27 -13.95
N VAL A 235 -7.11 -10.00 -12.73
CA VAL A 235 -5.76 -10.36 -12.24
C VAL A 235 -5.64 -11.86 -11.95
N ASP A 236 -5.80 -12.67 -12.99
CA ASP A 236 -5.73 -14.12 -12.97
C ASP A 236 -4.84 -14.60 -14.12
N SER A 237 -3.93 -15.51 -13.81
CA SER A 237 -2.99 -16.12 -14.74
C SER A 237 -3.62 -17.20 -15.62
N THR A 238 -4.79 -17.75 -15.23
CA THR A 238 -5.46 -18.83 -15.95
C THR A 238 -6.41 -18.30 -17.03
N PRO A 239 -6.14 -18.55 -18.33
CA PRO A 239 -7.02 -18.10 -19.40
C PRO A 239 -8.44 -18.65 -19.19
N THR A 240 -9.38 -17.77 -18.89
CA THR A 240 -10.76 -18.13 -18.60
C THR A 240 -11.67 -17.48 -19.62
N LYS A 241 -12.65 -18.23 -20.12
CA LYS A 241 -13.74 -17.66 -20.92
C LYS A 241 -14.77 -17.05 -20.00
N TRP A 242 -15.20 -15.84 -20.30
CA TRP A 242 -16.13 -15.05 -19.49
C TRP A 242 -17.47 -14.87 -20.23
N PRO A 243 -18.36 -15.88 -20.23
CA PRO A 243 -19.71 -15.72 -20.79
C PRO A 243 -20.60 -14.92 -19.85
N GLY A 244 -21.62 -14.25 -20.40
CA GLY A 244 -22.71 -13.65 -19.61
C GLY A 244 -22.50 -12.19 -19.20
N TYR A 245 -21.64 -11.44 -19.91
CA TYR A 245 -21.45 -10.00 -19.70
C TYR A 245 -22.23 -9.16 -20.72
N PRO A 246 -22.66 -7.93 -20.37
CA PRO A 246 -23.41 -7.07 -21.28
C PRO A 246 -22.68 -6.79 -22.61
N ARG A 247 -23.44 -6.57 -23.68
CA ARG A 247 -22.88 -6.22 -25.00
C ARG A 247 -22.03 -4.94 -24.89
N GLY A 248 -20.81 -4.98 -25.43
CA GLY A 248 -19.86 -3.87 -25.41
C GLY A 248 -18.79 -3.98 -24.31
N ILE A 249 -18.95 -4.89 -23.33
CA ILE A 249 -17.94 -5.17 -22.30
C ILE A 249 -17.17 -6.43 -22.69
N SER A 250 -15.85 -6.32 -22.75
CA SER A 250 -14.93 -7.45 -22.94
C SER A 250 -14.15 -7.70 -21.67
N VAL A 251 -14.19 -8.95 -21.19
CA VAL A 251 -13.44 -9.39 -20.01
C VAL A 251 -12.19 -10.16 -20.46
N HIS A 252 -11.03 -9.73 -19.96
CA HIS A 252 -9.72 -10.25 -20.32
C HIS A 252 -8.98 -10.72 -19.07
N ASN A 253 -8.11 -11.71 -19.22
CA ASN A 253 -7.15 -12.06 -18.18
C ASN A 253 -5.89 -11.20 -18.31
N MET A 254 -5.28 -10.83 -17.18
CA MET A 254 -4.04 -10.05 -17.15
C MET A 254 -2.93 -10.72 -17.98
N ALA A 255 -2.80 -12.04 -17.91
CA ALA A 255 -1.82 -12.79 -18.71
C ALA A 255 -2.04 -12.63 -20.22
N THR A 256 -3.30 -12.66 -20.69
CA THR A 256 -3.64 -12.45 -22.10
C THR A 256 -3.34 -11.02 -22.56
N VAL A 257 -3.58 -10.03 -21.69
CA VAL A 257 -3.21 -8.63 -21.98
C VAL A 257 -1.70 -8.47 -22.05
N GLN A 258 -0.94 -9.11 -21.16
CA GLN A 258 0.52 -9.12 -21.22
C GLN A 258 1.04 -9.75 -22.52
N GLU A 259 0.46 -10.87 -22.95
CA GLU A 259 0.79 -11.51 -24.23
C GLU A 259 0.44 -10.61 -25.43
N LEU A 260 -0.65 -9.86 -25.37
CA LEU A 260 -0.96 -8.86 -26.40
C LEU A 260 0.15 -7.79 -26.51
N GLY A 261 0.75 -7.42 -25.38
CA GLY A 261 1.82 -6.45 -25.32
C GLY A 261 3.19 -6.94 -25.79
N THR A 262 3.40 -8.25 -25.93
CA THR A 262 4.65 -8.80 -26.49
C THR A 262 4.67 -8.80 -28.02
N LYS A 263 3.51 -8.60 -28.65
CA LYS A 263 3.40 -8.63 -30.12
C LYS A 263 4.14 -7.46 -30.77
N PRO A 264 4.98 -7.69 -31.80
CA PRO A 264 5.82 -6.65 -32.42
C PRO A 264 5.05 -5.40 -32.90
N GLU A 265 3.84 -5.59 -33.42
CA GLU A 265 2.96 -4.51 -33.88
C GLU A 265 2.49 -3.58 -32.76
N ASN A 266 2.48 -4.04 -31.51
CA ASN A 266 2.10 -3.24 -30.35
C ASN A 266 3.33 -2.62 -29.68
N VAL A 267 4.45 -3.32 -29.65
CA VAL A 267 5.72 -2.80 -29.11
C VAL A 267 6.18 -1.54 -29.87
N SER A 268 5.95 -1.52 -31.18
CA SER A 268 6.30 -0.38 -32.04
C SER A 268 5.42 0.86 -31.86
N ARG A 269 4.29 0.78 -31.14
CA ARG A 269 3.37 1.92 -30.93
C ARG A 269 3.98 3.06 -30.10
N GLY A 270 5.11 2.83 -29.45
CA GLY A 270 5.74 3.80 -28.56
C GLY A 270 4.89 4.09 -27.32
N ARG A 271 5.49 4.75 -26.33
CA ARG A 271 4.78 5.21 -25.13
C ARG A 271 4.94 6.71 -24.97
N LYS A 272 3.90 7.39 -24.48
CA LYS A 272 4.00 8.80 -24.08
C LYS A 272 4.53 8.86 -22.66
N GLN A 273 5.76 9.33 -22.49
CA GLN A 273 6.36 9.45 -21.16
C GLN A 273 5.54 10.42 -20.28
N PRO A 274 5.42 10.14 -18.97
CA PRO A 274 4.78 11.06 -18.04
C PRO A 274 5.66 12.27 -17.76
N MET A 275 5.01 13.39 -17.46
CA MET A 275 5.65 14.58 -16.91
C MET A 275 5.42 14.63 -15.38
N PRO A 276 6.31 15.28 -14.60
CA PRO A 276 6.13 15.40 -13.15
C PRO A 276 4.80 16.05 -12.72
N SER A 277 4.23 16.90 -13.58
CA SER A 277 2.94 17.57 -13.37
C SER A 277 1.71 16.70 -13.72
N ASP A 278 1.90 15.61 -14.46
CA ASP A 278 0.80 14.73 -14.86
C ASP A 278 0.22 14.02 -13.64
N ILE A 279 -1.09 13.75 -13.68
CA ILE A 279 -1.78 13.01 -12.63
C ILE A 279 -1.34 11.55 -12.68
N ALA A 280 -0.72 11.08 -11.61
CA ALA A 280 -0.31 9.69 -11.47
C ALA A 280 -1.47 8.84 -10.95
N VAL A 281 -2.10 9.28 -9.86
CA VAL A 281 -3.14 8.52 -9.18
C VAL A 281 -4.29 9.43 -8.74
N ILE A 282 -5.52 8.94 -8.86
CA ILE A 282 -6.73 9.48 -8.28
C ILE A 282 -7.21 8.49 -7.20
N MET A 283 -7.06 8.86 -5.94
CA MET A 283 -7.42 7.99 -4.81
C MET A 283 -8.76 8.40 -4.21
N TYR A 284 -9.74 7.48 -4.24
CA TYR A 284 -11.04 7.73 -3.61
C TYR A 284 -10.98 7.58 -2.09
N THR A 285 -11.51 8.58 -1.38
CA THR A 285 -11.61 8.59 0.09
C THR A 285 -13.06 8.67 0.52
N SER A 286 -13.43 8.04 1.63
CA SER A 286 -14.84 7.94 2.06
C SER A 286 -15.50 9.27 2.44
N GLY A 287 -14.72 10.32 2.70
CA GLY A 287 -15.21 11.67 2.98
C GLY A 287 -16.14 11.78 4.20
N SER A 288 -16.27 12.96 4.79
CA SER A 288 -17.28 13.21 5.85
C SER A 288 -18.72 13.29 5.30
N THR A 289 -18.86 13.49 3.99
CA THR A 289 -20.13 13.73 3.30
C THR A 289 -20.83 12.45 2.81
N GLY A 290 -20.30 11.27 3.13
CA GLY A 290 -20.86 9.97 2.73
C GLY A 290 -20.62 9.57 1.26
N VAL A 291 -20.52 10.54 0.35
CA VAL A 291 -20.10 10.31 -1.05
C VAL A 291 -18.57 10.35 -1.14
N PRO A 292 -17.92 9.29 -1.66
CA PRO A 292 -16.48 9.26 -1.82
C PRO A 292 -15.96 10.35 -2.77
N LYS A 293 -14.78 10.90 -2.50
CA LYS A 293 -14.14 11.94 -3.35
C LYS A 293 -12.80 11.48 -3.87
N GLY A 294 -12.54 11.68 -5.16
CA GLY A 294 -11.27 11.40 -5.81
C GLY A 294 -10.22 12.48 -5.54
N VAL A 295 -9.15 12.14 -4.84
CA VAL A 295 -8.01 13.03 -4.63
C VAL A 295 -7.02 12.84 -5.77
N MET A 296 -6.83 13.86 -6.60
CA MET A 296 -5.85 13.85 -7.68
C MET A 296 -4.45 14.09 -7.14
N ILE A 297 -3.51 13.19 -7.44
CA ILE A 297 -2.13 13.22 -6.97
C ILE A 297 -1.20 13.10 -8.18
N SER A 298 -0.39 14.14 -8.40
CA SER A 298 0.59 14.15 -9.50
C SER A 298 1.81 13.27 -9.19
N HIS A 299 2.56 12.91 -10.23
CA HIS A 299 3.85 12.23 -10.06
C HIS A 299 4.75 12.97 -9.07
N SER A 300 4.94 14.28 -9.24
CA SER A 300 5.77 15.10 -8.36
C SER A 300 5.32 15.11 -6.89
N ASN A 301 4.01 14.99 -6.63
CA ASN A 301 3.50 14.89 -5.25
C ASN A 301 3.91 13.58 -4.59
N ILE A 302 3.76 12.46 -5.30
CA ILE A 302 4.15 11.14 -4.76
C ILE A 302 5.66 11.09 -4.59
N ILE A 303 6.44 11.55 -5.59
CA ILE A 303 7.91 11.59 -5.52
C ILE A 303 8.38 12.39 -4.30
N ALA A 304 7.81 13.58 -4.05
CA ALA A 304 8.16 14.36 -2.87
C ALA A 304 7.82 13.64 -1.56
N GLY A 305 6.69 12.94 -1.51
CA GLY A 305 6.27 12.13 -0.36
C GLY A 305 7.22 10.97 -0.06
N ILE A 306 7.53 10.14 -1.07
CA ILE A 306 8.43 8.99 -0.92
C ILE A 306 9.86 9.44 -0.62
N THR A 307 10.31 10.58 -1.18
CA THR A 307 11.63 11.14 -0.87
C THR A 307 11.72 11.54 0.60
N GLY A 308 10.71 12.26 1.11
CA GLY A 308 10.67 12.64 2.52
C GLY A 308 10.56 11.44 3.46
N MET A 309 9.87 10.37 3.05
CA MET A 309 9.73 9.13 3.82
C MET A 309 11.04 8.34 3.88
N ALA A 310 11.72 8.16 2.75
CA ALA A 310 12.99 7.42 2.67
C ALA A 310 14.05 8.00 3.62
N GLU A 311 14.18 9.32 3.69
CA GLU A 311 15.15 9.95 4.61
C GLU A 311 14.86 9.75 6.11
N ARG A 312 13.68 9.20 6.46
CA ARG A 312 13.30 8.91 7.86
C ARG A 312 13.51 7.45 8.24
N ILE A 313 13.79 6.58 7.27
CA ILE A 313 14.07 5.17 7.50
C ILE A 313 15.59 5.00 7.44
N PRO A 314 16.27 4.82 8.59
CA PRO A 314 17.73 4.71 8.61
C PRO A 314 18.18 3.43 7.92
N ASN A 315 19.23 3.52 7.09
CA ASN A 315 19.87 2.39 6.42
C ASN A 315 18.94 1.55 5.53
N LEU A 316 17.87 2.14 5.01
CA LEU A 316 16.98 1.49 4.06
C LEU A 316 17.74 1.01 2.81
N GLY A 317 17.64 -0.27 2.47
CA GLY A 317 18.31 -0.82 1.30
C GLY A 317 17.82 -2.20 0.85
N GLU A 318 18.56 -2.80 -0.07
CA GLU A 318 18.21 -4.05 -0.76
C GLU A 318 18.11 -5.30 0.13
N ASN A 319 18.62 -5.22 1.36
CA ASN A 319 18.52 -6.31 2.34
C ASN A 319 17.21 -6.25 3.14
N ASP A 320 16.45 -5.16 3.03
CA ASP A 320 15.19 -5.01 3.75
C ASP A 320 14.07 -5.80 3.09
N THR A 321 13.20 -6.33 3.94
CA THR A 321 11.99 -7.06 3.55
C THR A 321 10.77 -6.34 4.11
N TYR A 322 9.92 -5.84 3.22
CA TYR A 322 8.65 -5.20 3.57
C TYR A 322 7.50 -6.19 3.48
N ILE A 323 6.55 -6.10 4.42
CA ILE A 323 5.31 -6.87 4.37
C ILE A 323 4.13 -5.98 3.98
N GLY A 324 3.63 -6.18 2.75
CA GLY A 324 2.50 -5.43 2.21
C GLY A 324 1.18 -6.08 2.61
N TYR A 325 0.44 -5.47 3.53
CA TYR A 325 -0.83 -5.99 4.04
C TYR A 325 -1.93 -4.94 4.18
N LEU A 326 -1.57 -3.65 4.10
CA LEU A 326 -2.55 -2.58 4.11
C LEU A 326 -3.14 -2.42 2.70
N PRO A 327 -4.31 -1.79 2.54
CA PRO A 327 -4.89 -1.60 1.22
C PRO A 327 -4.02 -0.68 0.34
N LEU A 328 -3.59 -1.16 -0.83
CA LEU A 328 -2.86 -0.37 -1.83
C LEU A 328 -3.67 0.80 -2.40
N ALA A 329 -5.00 0.76 -2.25
CA ALA A 329 -5.87 1.90 -2.50
C ALA A 329 -5.66 3.08 -1.52
N HIS A 330 -4.90 2.89 -0.44
CA HIS A 330 -4.56 3.92 0.53
C HIS A 330 -3.13 4.46 0.29
N VAL A 331 -2.96 5.79 0.31
CA VAL A 331 -1.68 6.47 0.01
C VAL A 331 -0.51 6.01 0.87
N LEU A 332 -0.75 5.66 2.14
CA LEU A 332 0.26 5.11 3.04
C LEU A 332 0.93 3.84 2.49
N GLU A 333 0.14 2.85 2.08
CA GLU A 333 0.68 1.59 1.57
C GLU A 333 1.38 1.81 0.22
N LEU A 334 0.73 2.55 -0.69
CA LEU A 334 1.34 2.88 -1.98
C LEU A 334 2.70 3.57 -1.80
N SER A 335 2.78 4.55 -0.90
CA SER A 335 4.03 5.28 -0.65
C SER A 335 5.09 4.39 -0.01
N ALA A 336 4.72 3.53 0.94
CA ALA A 336 5.65 2.61 1.59
C ALA A 336 6.22 1.60 0.58
N GLU A 337 5.38 1.00 -0.27
CA GLU A 337 5.84 0.07 -1.31
C GLU A 337 6.71 0.78 -2.35
N LEU A 338 6.36 2.00 -2.79
CA LEU A 338 7.19 2.77 -3.73
C LEU A 338 8.57 3.13 -3.14
N VAL A 339 8.64 3.46 -1.85
CA VAL A 339 9.91 3.67 -1.14
C VAL A 339 10.76 2.40 -1.14
N CYS A 340 10.14 1.26 -0.79
CA CYS A 340 10.80 -0.04 -0.77
C CYS A 340 11.34 -0.41 -2.15
N VAL A 341 10.50 -0.29 -3.18
CA VAL A 341 10.86 -0.55 -4.59
C VAL A 341 12.03 0.34 -5.02
N ALA A 342 12.03 1.63 -4.66
CA ALA A 342 13.10 2.55 -5.04
C ALA A 342 14.47 2.20 -4.42
N HIS A 343 14.49 1.47 -3.30
CA HIS A 343 15.71 1.10 -2.57
C HIS A 343 16.10 -0.37 -2.76
N GLY A 344 15.43 -1.10 -3.67
CA GLY A 344 15.78 -2.48 -3.98
C GLY A 344 15.26 -3.49 -2.95
N CYS A 345 14.39 -3.09 -2.03
CA CYS A 345 13.81 -3.97 -1.02
C CYS A 345 12.89 -5.00 -1.70
N ARG A 346 12.68 -6.14 -1.04
CA ARG A 346 11.67 -7.12 -1.48
C ARG A 346 10.37 -6.95 -0.70
N ILE A 347 9.23 -7.11 -1.36
CA ILE A 347 7.89 -6.95 -0.79
C ILE A 347 7.19 -8.29 -0.77
N GLY A 348 6.90 -8.83 0.40
CA GLY A 348 6.06 -10.00 0.56
C GLY A 348 4.62 -9.60 0.86
N TYR A 349 3.68 -9.98 0.00
CA TYR A 349 2.28 -9.68 0.21
C TYR A 349 1.64 -10.57 1.27
N SER A 350 0.74 -9.98 2.02
CA SER A 350 0.00 -10.55 3.13
C SER A 350 -1.41 -9.93 3.18
N SER A 351 -2.23 -10.38 4.12
CA SER A 351 -3.51 -9.78 4.45
C SER A 351 -3.65 -9.67 5.96
N PRO A 352 -4.52 -8.77 6.48
CA PRO A 352 -4.80 -8.72 7.92
C PRO A 352 -5.24 -10.07 8.50
N GLN A 353 -5.82 -10.96 7.68
CA GLN A 353 -6.32 -12.26 8.08
C GLN A 353 -5.28 -13.39 7.96
N THR A 354 -4.10 -13.12 7.39
CA THR A 354 -3.00 -14.09 7.21
C THR A 354 -1.67 -13.64 7.82
N LEU A 355 -1.61 -12.39 8.32
CA LEU A 355 -0.41 -11.74 8.84
C LEU A 355 0.35 -12.57 9.88
N ALA A 356 -0.32 -13.01 10.93
CA ALA A 356 0.27 -13.78 12.03
C ALA A 356 -0.22 -15.24 12.04
N ASP A 357 0.50 -16.14 12.70
CA ASP A 357 0.13 -17.56 12.85
C ASP A 357 -1.25 -17.76 13.49
N GLN A 358 -1.67 -16.79 14.33
CA GLN A 358 -2.96 -16.79 15.01
C GLN A 358 -4.06 -16.06 14.22
N SER A 359 -3.76 -15.54 13.03
CA SER A 359 -4.74 -14.79 12.25
C SER A 359 -5.92 -15.66 11.81
N THR A 360 -7.08 -15.03 11.63
CA THR A 360 -8.36 -15.72 11.49
C THR A 360 -8.46 -16.65 10.28
N LYS A 361 -7.70 -16.41 9.20
CA LYS A 361 -7.71 -17.24 8.00
C LYS A 361 -6.65 -18.35 8.05
N ILE A 362 -5.66 -18.28 8.93
CA ILE A 362 -4.64 -19.32 9.07
C ILE A 362 -5.23 -20.52 9.81
N LYS A 363 -4.98 -21.74 9.28
CA LYS A 363 -5.31 -22.99 9.97
C LYS A 363 -4.41 -23.15 11.20
N LYS A 364 -4.99 -23.54 12.34
CA LYS A 364 -4.22 -23.79 13.57
C LYS A 364 -3.08 -24.78 13.31
N GLY A 365 -1.87 -24.44 13.76
CA GLY A 365 -0.65 -25.23 13.52
C GLY A 365 0.09 -24.90 12.22
N SER A 366 -0.43 -24.00 11.38
CA SER A 366 0.26 -23.48 10.20
C SER A 366 0.90 -22.13 10.48
N LYS A 367 1.86 -21.73 9.63
CA LYS A 367 2.58 -20.45 9.75
C LYS A 367 1.89 -19.35 8.92
N GLY A 368 1.67 -18.21 9.56
CA GLY A 368 1.29 -16.96 8.92
C GLY A 368 2.46 -16.30 8.19
N ASP A 369 2.18 -15.13 7.64
CA ASP A 369 3.08 -14.47 6.70
C ASP A 369 4.32 -13.89 7.39
N THR A 370 4.18 -13.27 8.56
CA THR A 370 5.32 -12.69 9.30
C THR A 370 6.33 -13.74 9.71
N SER A 371 5.88 -14.94 10.08
CA SER A 371 6.73 -16.05 10.53
C SER A 371 7.55 -16.67 9.40
N VAL A 372 7.08 -16.56 8.16
CA VAL A 372 7.72 -17.13 6.97
C VAL A 372 8.54 -16.08 6.24
N LEU A 373 8.00 -14.87 6.11
CA LEU A 373 8.65 -13.75 5.42
C LEU A 373 9.77 -13.12 6.24
N GLN A 374 9.63 -13.10 7.57
CA GLN A 374 10.52 -12.42 8.52
C GLN A 374 10.81 -10.96 8.09
N PRO A 375 9.78 -10.09 8.03
CA PRO A 375 9.94 -8.73 7.53
C PRO A 375 10.82 -7.88 8.46
N THR A 376 11.68 -7.03 7.87
CA THR A 376 12.44 -6.00 8.58
C THR A 376 11.66 -4.69 8.68
N LEU A 377 10.70 -4.47 7.78
CA LEU A 377 9.88 -3.27 7.68
C LEU A 377 8.39 -3.62 7.68
N LEU A 378 7.60 -2.90 8.48
CA LEU A 378 6.14 -3.00 8.53
C LEU A 378 5.55 -1.61 8.77
N ALA A 379 4.59 -1.19 7.93
CA ALA A 379 3.80 -0.01 8.20
C ALA A 379 2.70 -0.33 9.21
N ALA A 380 2.67 0.39 10.34
CA ALA A 380 1.66 0.21 11.38
C ALA A 380 0.69 1.40 11.43
N VAL A 381 -0.59 1.10 11.64
CA VAL A 381 -1.64 2.09 11.87
C VAL A 381 -2.29 1.84 13.24
N PRO A 382 -2.53 2.85 14.08
CA PRO A 382 -3.13 2.64 15.40
C PRO A 382 -4.61 2.24 15.25
N VAL A 383 -4.90 0.93 15.29
CA VAL A 383 -6.26 0.42 15.41
C VAL A 383 -6.52 0.08 16.88
N ARG A 384 -7.73 0.35 17.39
CA ARG A 384 -8.17 -0.01 18.76
C ARG A 384 -7.94 -1.49 19.15
N HIS A 385 -7.60 -2.37 18.20
CA HIS A 385 -7.33 -3.78 18.40
C HIS A 385 -5.86 -4.22 18.20
N ILE A 386 -4.92 -3.29 17.97
CA ILE A 386 -3.47 -3.58 18.04
C ILE A 386 -3.03 -3.60 19.51
N GLN A 387 -3.74 -4.37 20.33
CA GLN A 387 -3.30 -4.77 21.66
C GLN A 387 -2.76 -6.21 21.64
N TYR A 388 -2.84 -6.90 20.48
CA TYR A 388 -2.39 -8.28 20.30
C TYR A 388 -1.17 -8.43 19.39
N CYS A 389 -0.66 -7.35 18.78
CA CYS A 389 0.62 -7.38 18.08
C CYS A 389 1.71 -6.80 18.98
N THR A 390 1.96 -7.45 20.12
CA THR A 390 3.28 -7.38 20.77
C THR A 390 4.26 -8.10 19.85
N PHE A 391 4.76 -7.38 18.83
CA PHE A 391 5.96 -7.81 18.12
C PHE A 391 7.11 -7.70 19.11
N ASN A 392 7.63 -8.86 19.55
CA ASN A 392 8.83 -8.93 20.35
C ASN A 392 10.03 -8.68 19.43
N ILE A 393 10.22 -7.43 19.01
CA ILE A 393 11.45 -6.95 18.36
C ILE A 393 12.48 -6.82 19.48
N GLY A 394 13.03 -7.96 19.90
CA GLY A 394 13.87 -8.03 21.08
C GLY A 394 14.45 -9.42 21.30
N SER A 395 15.04 -10.03 20.27
CA SER A 395 16.03 -11.10 20.44
C SER A 395 16.72 -11.43 19.10
N CYS A 396 17.56 -10.52 18.62
CA CYS A 396 18.63 -10.88 17.66
C CYS A 396 19.95 -10.17 17.98
N ALA A 397 20.13 -9.79 19.25
CA ALA A 397 21.42 -9.44 19.80
C ALA A 397 21.73 -10.46 20.91
N SER A 398 22.81 -11.22 20.70
CA SER A 398 23.38 -12.28 21.54
C SER A 398 22.99 -13.72 21.19
N LYS A 399 23.91 -14.37 20.45
CA LYS A 399 24.46 -15.71 20.71
C LYS A 399 25.49 -16.03 19.61
N THR A 400 26.74 -15.65 19.88
CA THR A 400 27.85 -16.62 19.77
C THR A 400 27.73 -17.63 20.89
#